data_AF-A0A7N0V3T4-F1
#
_entry.id   AF-A0A7N0V3T4-F1
#
_cell.length_a   1.000
_cell.length_b   1.000
_cell.length_c   1.000
_cell.angle_alpha   90.00
_cell.angle_beta   90.00
_cell.angle_gamma   90.00
#
_symmetry.space_group_name_H-M   'P 1'
#
loop_
_entity.id
_entity.type
_entity.pdbx_description
1 polymer ?
#
loop_
_entity_poly.entity_id
_entity_poly.type
_entity_poly.pdbx_seq_one_letter_code
_entity_poly.pdbx_strand_id
1 'polypeptide(L)'
;MENREAKRSRKRSKTAAVGTKPEVDDSNPQLVESKQNKRKKKQAAIKDFEPQDEVIPDSVEETKEKTNPEPNSVSNTEDGAEGPPHGFCVVPSAKRLLLLHSFLKKNLSKKVVVICSSWQSAKFYTDLFKQLKIDSAYFYGKRDQEKGRVASSKFNEEDGGILFTDIPVADLQVSDVDWIVQYDPPDLPQDYTSTEGKILTFLTPEELQYVNHLKDAKVRTVEYKFENNKLSKGEPQLEKLVSKNHYLHTSAIKAYRSYMLAYDQRSMKDVFNVDRLDVLAVATSFCISNPPKITPK
;
A
#
# COMPACT_ATOMS: atom_id res chain seq x y z
N MET A 1 32.48 65.29 -50.23
CA MET A 1 31.22 65.76 -50.85
C MET A 1 31.17 65.17 -52.23
N GLU A 2 30.20 64.27 -52.46
CA GLU A 2 29.63 63.78 -53.73
C GLU A 2 28.81 62.52 -53.35
N ASN A 3 27.64 62.74 -52.74
CA ASN A 3 26.28 62.60 -53.30
C ASN A 3 25.82 61.13 -53.44
N ARG A 4 25.14 60.56 -52.44
CA ARG A 4 23.67 60.52 -52.21
C ARG A 4 22.86 59.70 -53.25
N GLU A 5 22.05 58.80 -52.68
CA GLU A 5 20.86 58.10 -53.23
C GLU A 5 21.02 56.79 -54.02
N ALA A 6 20.58 55.68 -53.39
CA ALA A 6 19.60 54.71 -53.90
C ALA A 6 19.45 53.56 -52.86
N LYS A 7 18.51 53.61 -51.92
CA LYS A 7 17.14 53.04 -51.99
C LYS A 7 17.03 51.65 -52.65
N ARG A 8 16.43 50.74 -51.84
CA ARG A 8 15.47 49.67 -52.17
C ARG A 8 15.98 48.22 -52.31
N SER A 9 15.43 47.42 -51.39
CA SER A 9 14.67 46.19 -51.67
C SER A 9 15.45 44.95 -52.15
N ARG A 10 15.73 44.06 -51.19
CA ARG A 10 15.63 42.61 -51.42
C ARG A 10 14.63 41.99 -50.44
N LYS A 11 13.34 42.20 -50.77
CA LYS A 11 12.23 41.34 -50.36
C LYS A 11 12.09 40.31 -51.49
N ARG A 12 12.12 39.01 -51.18
CA ARG A 12 11.20 37.96 -51.69
C ARG A 12 11.79 36.54 -51.60
N SER A 13 10.97 35.68 -50.97
CA SER A 13 10.70 34.26 -51.27
C SER A 13 11.85 33.26 -51.19
N LYS A 14 11.94 32.57 -50.03
CA LYS A 14 12.31 31.15 -49.98
C LYS A 14 11.03 30.33 -50.17
N THR A 15 10.89 29.78 -51.37
CA THR A 15 9.87 28.80 -51.75
C THR A 15 10.24 27.43 -51.16
N ALA A 16 9.21 26.67 -50.80
CA ALA A 16 9.30 25.33 -50.23
C ALA A 16 9.99 24.34 -51.19
N ALA A 17 10.88 23.51 -50.64
CA ALA A 17 11.29 22.25 -51.24
C ALA A 17 11.08 21.15 -50.19
N VAL A 18 10.10 20.31 -50.46
CA VAL A 18 9.85 19.03 -49.79
C VAL A 18 11.03 18.11 -50.11
N GLY A 19 11.77 17.73 -49.08
CA GLY A 19 12.86 16.74 -49.15
C GLY A 19 12.55 15.58 -48.22
N THR A 20 12.37 14.42 -48.83
CA THR A 20 11.90 13.14 -48.29
C THR A 20 12.80 12.61 -47.16
N LYS A 21 12.18 12.03 -46.11
CA LYS A 21 12.89 11.27 -45.06
C LYS A 21 13.66 10.09 -45.69
N PRO A 22 14.88 9.76 -45.21
CA PRO A 22 15.50 8.49 -45.54
C PRO A 22 14.69 7.35 -44.92
N GLU A 23 14.24 6.45 -45.78
CA GLU A 23 13.59 5.18 -45.48
C GLU A 23 14.60 4.28 -44.76
N VAL A 24 14.24 3.81 -43.56
CA VAL A 24 15.06 2.87 -42.79
C VAL A 24 14.78 1.50 -43.37
N ASP A 25 15.74 0.98 -44.14
CA ASP A 25 15.72 -0.39 -44.65
C ASP A 25 15.88 -1.38 -43.48
N ASP A 26 14.78 -2.03 -43.12
CA ASP A 26 14.66 -2.98 -42.00
C ASP A 26 15.03 -4.43 -42.43
N SER A 27 15.75 -4.59 -43.54
CA SER A 27 16.11 -5.90 -44.09
C SER A 27 17.54 -6.36 -43.78
N ASN A 28 18.11 -5.97 -42.63
CA ASN A 28 19.37 -6.55 -42.15
C ASN A 28 19.11 -7.73 -41.16
N PRO A 29 19.21 -9.00 -41.61
CA PRO A 29 18.88 -10.17 -40.79
C PRO A 29 19.73 -10.31 -39.52
N GLN A 30 20.96 -9.78 -39.49
CA GLN A 30 21.84 -9.86 -38.31
C GLN A 30 21.38 -8.95 -37.13
N LEU A 31 20.64 -7.88 -37.40
CA LEU A 31 20.16 -6.96 -36.36
C LEU A 31 18.83 -7.43 -35.74
N VAL A 32 18.03 -8.19 -36.49
CA VAL A 32 16.78 -8.82 -36.01
C VAL A 32 17.10 -10.03 -35.12
N GLU A 33 18.08 -10.85 -35.51
CA GLU A 33 18.55 -12.00 -34.72
C GLU A 33 19.16 -11.60 -33.38
N SER A 34 19.92 -10.50 -33.32
CA SER A 34 20.51 -10.01 -32.07
C SER A 34 19.48 -9.43 -31.09
N LYS A 35 18.39 -8.82 -31.59
CA LYS A 35 17.26 -8.35 -30.78
C LYS A 35 16.36 -9.51 -30.32
N GLN A 36 16.12 -10.52 -31.16
CA GLN A 36 15.36 -11.72 -30.80
C GLN A 36 16.15 -12.60 -29.82
N ASN A 37 17.48 -12.73 -29.96
CA ASN A 37 18.31 -13.46 -29.01
C ASN A 37 18.44 -12.75 -27.65
N LYS A 38 18.46 -11.41 -27.60
CA LYS A 38 18.36 -10.67 -26.31
C LYS A 38 16.99 -10.82 -25.64
N ARG A 39 15.88 -10.85 -26.41
CA ARG A 39 14.53 -11.14 -25.88
C ARG A 39 14.39 -12.59 -25.41
N LYS A 40 14.92 -13.56 -26.15
CA LYS A 40 14.93 -14.99 -25.75
C LYS A 40 15.83 -15.24 -24.54
N LYS A 41 17.02 -14.60 -24.43
CA LYS A 41 17.85 -14.66 -23.21
C LYS A 41 17.18 -14.01 -21.99
N LYS A 42 16.43 -12.92 -22.19
CA LYS A 42 15.67 -12.26 -21.11
C LYS A 42 14.39 -13.03 -20.71
N GLN A 43 13.80 -13.80 -21.62
CA GLN A 43 12.68 -14.72 -21.31
C GLN A 43 13.15 -16.07 -20.74
N ALA A 44 14.34 -16.55 -21.09
CA ALA A 44 14.95 -17.73 -20.49
C ALA A 44 15.41 -17.46 -19.04
N ALA A 45 15.94 -16.26 -18.75
CA ALA A 45 16.34 -15.87 -17.39
C ALA A 45 15.17 -15.63 -16.41
N ILE A 46 13.92 -15.78 -16.85
CA ILE A 46 12.71 -15.68 -16.01
C ILE A 46 12.07 -17.06 -15.78
N LYS A 47 12.61 -18.14 -16.37
CA LYS A 47 12.03 -19.50 -16.28
C LYS A 47 12.73 -20.46 -15.31
N ASP A 48 13.84 -20.09 -14.69
CA ASP A 48 14.59 -20.97 -13.77
C ASP A 48 14.70 -20.39 -12.35
N PHE A 49 13.56 -19.99 -11.77
CA PHE A 49 13.49 -19.82 -10.32
C PHE A 49 12.16 -20.37 -9.82
N GLU A 50 12.08 -21.69 -9.73
CA GLU A 50 11.14 -22.33 -8.81
C GLU A 50 11.53 -21.88 -7.39
N PRO A 51 10.64 -21.22 -6.63
CA PRO A 51 10.90 -20.98 -5.23
C PRO A 51 10.96 -22.35 -4.55
N GLN A 52 12.11 -22.68 -3.95
CA GLN A 52 12.18 -23.85 -3.11
C GLN A 52 11.26 -23.61 -1.92
N ASP A 53 10.19 -24.41 -1.84
CA ASP A 53 9.31 -24.48 -0.69
C ASP A 53 10.12 -25.03 0.50
N GLU A 54 10.78 -24.14 1.25
CA GLU A 54 11.15 -24.45 2.63
C GLU A 54 9.83 -24.62 3.41
N VAL A 55 9.44 -25.87 3.61
CA VAL A 55 8.38 -26.25 4.55
C VAL A 55 8.82 -25.82 5.94
N ILE A 56 8.34 -24.66 6.39
CA ILE A 56 8.47 -24.24 7.79
C ILE A 56 7.49 -25.10 8.59
N PRO A 57 7.94 -25.83 9.63
CA PRO A 57 7.05 -26.66 10.42
C PRO A 57 5.97 -25.81 11.08
N ASP A 58 4.71 -26.24 10.91
CA ASP A 58 3.55 -25.77 11.67
C ASP A 58 3.81 -26.04 13.16
N SER A 59 4.33 -25.05 13.87
CA SER A 59 4.47 -25.10 15.33
C SER A 59 4.31 -23.69 15.89
N VAL A 60 3.17 -23.08 15.57
CA VAL A 60 2.61 -22.03 16.42
C VAL A 60 1.63 -22.75 17.34
N GLU A 61 2.08 -23.10 18.56
CA GLU A 61 1.17 -23.63 19.57
C GLU A 61 0.00 -22.67 19.76
N GLU A 62 -1.20 -23.20 19.51
CA GLU A 62 -2.48 -22.54 19.75
C GLU A 62 -2.65 -22.26 21.23
N THR A 63 -2.58 -20.99 21.61
CA THR A 63 -3.35 -20.49 22.74
C THR A 63 -4.61 -19.84 22.16
N LYS A 64 -5.78 -20.42 22.48
CA LYS A 64 -7.09 -19.85 22.13
C LYS A 64 -7.30 -18.55 22.91
N GLU A 65 -6.66 -17.47 22.48
CA GLU A 65 -6.73 -16.18 23.18
C GLU A 65 -7.53 -15.14 22.39
N LYS A 66 -8.45 -14.46 23.10
CA LYS A 66 -9.29 -13.37 22.55
C LYS A 66 -8.43 -12.11 22.36
N THR A 67 -7.79 -12.02 21.21
CA THR A 67 -6.96 -10.89 20.74
C THR A 67 -7.64 -9.94 19.73
N ASN A 68 -8.89 -10.19 19.33
CA ASN A 68 -9.55 -9.21 18.46
C ASN A 68 -9.81 -7.95 19.29
N PRO A 69 -9.64 -6.75 18.72
CA PRO A 69 -10.03 -5.54 19.40
C PRO A 69 -11.52 -5.66 19.80
N GLU A 70 -11.82 -5.44 21.07
CA GLU A 70 -13.20 -5.42 21.58
C GLU A 70 -13.63 -3.96 21.81
N PRO A 71 -14.88 -3.59 21.45
CA PRO A 71 -15.35 -2.23 21.60
C PRO A 71 -15.41 -1.86 23.09
N ASN A 72 -14.87 -0.70 23.43
CA ASN A 72 -14.96 -0.17 24.78
C ASN A 72 -16.39 0.32 25.04
N SER A 73 -16.91 0.17 26.27
CA SER A 73 -18.31 0.49 26.62
C SER A 73 -18.65 1.98 26.64
N VAL A 74 -17.78 2.85 26.12
CA VAL A 74 -17.94 4.31 26.11
C VAL A 74 -18.13 4.75 24.66
N SER A 75 -19.38 4.68 24.19
CA SER A 75 -19.78 5.31 22.93
C SER A 75 -19.98 6.80 23.17
N ASN A 76 -19.13 7.65 22.59
CA ASN A 76 -19.44 9.07 22.50
C ASN A 76 -20.40 9.26 21.32
N THR A 77 -21.69 9.04 21.56
CA THR A 77 -22.76 9.36 20.61
C THR A 77 -23.08 10.84 20.73
N GLU A 78 -22.57 11.65 19.81
CA GLU A 78 -23.23 12.91 19.47
C GLU A 78 -24.46 12.57 18.61
N ASP A 79 -25.64 12.96 19.08
CA ASP A 79 -26.92 12.76 18.38
C ASP A 79 -26.89 13.48 17.03
N GLY A 80 -27.05 12.73 15.93
CA GLY A 80 -27.22 13.29 14.58
C GLY A 80 -26.33 12.72 13.47
N ALA A 81 -25.40 11.81 13.78
CA ALA A 81 -24.54 11.20 12.76
C ALA A 81 -25.13 9.86 12.25
N GLU A 82 -25.49 9.83 10.97
CA GLU A 82 -26.01 8.65 10.27
C GLU A 82 -24.87 7.70 9.85
N GLY A 83 -25.10 6.38 9.91
CA GLY A 83 -24.14 5.34 9.48
C GLY A 83 -23.50 4.53 10.62
N PRO A 84 -22.87 3.37 10.31
CA PRO A 84 -22.20 2.54 11.30
C PRO A 84 -21.04 3.30 11.97
N PRO A 85 -20.74 3.04 13.26
CA PRO A 85 -19.65 3.72 13.94
C PRO A 85 -18.29 3.34 13.35
N HIS A 86 -17.42 4.34 13.26
CA HIS A 86 -16.03 4.22 12.86
C HIS A 86 -15.20 3.69 14.03
N GLY A 87 -14.74 2.45 13.94
CA GLY A 87 -13.86 1.85 14.93
C GLY A 87 -12.44 2.39 14.82
N PHE A 88 -11.77 2.64 15.94
CA PHE A 88 -10.33 2.88 15.96
C PHE A 88 -9.68 2.13 17.13
N CYS A 89 -8.39 1.82 17.01
CA CYS A 89 -7.59 1.33 18.13
C CYS A 89 -6.23 2.01 18.15
N VAL A 90 -5.68 2.21 19.35
CA VAL A 90 -4.36 2.83 19.55
C VAL A 90 -3.30 1.75 19.69
N VAL A 91 -2.39 1.65 18.72
CA VAL A 91 -1.42 0.57 18.57
C VAL A 91 -0.01 1.16 18.44
N PRO A 92 0.94 0.82 19.34
CA PRO A 92 2.34 1.19 19.15
C PRO A 92 2.87 0.69 17.81
N SER A 93 3.67 1.49 17.09
CA SER A 93 4.13 1.19 15.73
C SER A 93 4.69 -0.23 15.57
N ALA A 94 5.57 -0.64 16.48
CA ALA A 94 6.19 -1.97 16.46
C ALA A 94 5.18 -3.14 16.49
N LYS A 95 4.00 -2.94 17.09
CA LYS A 95 2.98 -3.98 17.28
C LYS A 95 1.89 -3.99 16.21
N ARG A 96 1.87 -3.02 15.29
CA ARG A 96 0.81 -2.87 14.29
C ARG A 96 0.69 -4.11 13.40
N LEU A 97 1.81 -4.66 12.96
CA LEU A 97 1.82 -5.87 12.13
C LEU A 97 1.31 -7.10 12.89
N LEU A 98 1.67 -7.25 14.17
CA LEU A 98 1.17 -8.36 15.00
C LEU A 98 -0.34 -8.30 15.18
N LEU A 99 -0.87 -7.10 15.45
CA LEU A 99 -2.30 -6.92 15.59
C LEU A 99 -3.02 -7.22 14.27
N LEU A 100 -2.50 -6.73 13.14
CA LEU A 100 -3.05 -7.01 11.82
C LEU A 100 -3.04 -8.52 11.53
N HIS A 101 -1.91 -9.20 11.77
CA HIS A 101 -1.82 -10.65 11.57
C HIS A 101 -2.84 -11.41 12.42
N SER A 102 -2.99 -11.04 13.70
CA SER A 102 -3.98 -11.64 14.57
C SER A 102 -5.42 -11.36 14.10
N PHE A 103 -5.69 -10.15 13.63
CA PHE A 103 -7.01 -9.76 13.13
C PHE A 103 -7.37 -10.57 11.88
N LEU A 104 -6.46 -10.65 10.91
CA LEU A 104 -6.69 -11.37 9.65
C LEU A 104 -6.88 -12.87 9.89
N LYS A 105 -6.08 -13.50 10.77
CA LYS A 105 -6.27 -14.91 11.15
C LYS A 105 -7.65 -15.24 11.69
N LYS A 106 -8.31 -14.27 12.34
CA LYS A 106 -9.66 -14.44 12.92
C LYS A 106 -10.78 -14.16 11.93
N ASN A 107 -10.47 -13.52 10.82
CA ASN A 107 -11.43 -13.08 9.82
C ASN A 107 -11.15 -13.72 8.44
N LEU A 108 -10.53 -14.91 8.40
CA LEU A 108 -10.19 -15.61 7.15
C LEU A 108 -11.42 -15.97 6.30
N SER A 109 -12.59 -16.17 6.93
CA SER A 109 -13.85 -16.44 6.25
C SER A 109 -14.64 -15.17 5.90
N LYS A 110 -14.04 -13.98 6.05
CA LYS A 110 -14.69 -12.69 5.84
C LYS A 110 -14.05 -11.95 4.67
N LYS A 111 -14.78 -11.04 4.06
CA LYS A 111 -14.24 -10.07 3.10
C LYS A 111 -13.60 -8.91 3.86
N VAL A 112 -12.28 -8.83 3.82
CA VAL A 112 -11.49 -7.81 4.51
C VAL A 112 -10.70 -6.99 3.51
N VAL A 113 -10.90 -5.68 3.52
CA VAL A 113 -10.06 -4.73 2.78
C VAL A 113 -9.11 -4.05 3.74
N VAL A 114 -7.81 -4.08 3.44
CA VAL A 114 -6.75 -3.44 4.24
C VAL A 114 -6.15 -2.29 3.43
N ILE A 115 -6.41 -1.06 3.87
CA ILE A 115 -5.91 0.17 3.24
C ILE A 115 -4.57 0.54 3.86
N CYS A 116 -3.55 0.68 3.02
CA CYS A 116 -2.18 1.03 3.35
C CYS A 116 -1.84 2.42 2.77
N SER A 117 -0.77 3.04 3.26
CA SER A 117 -0.32 4.36 2.83
C SER A 117 0.32 4.38 1.44
N SER A 118 0.67 3.22 0.89
CA SER A 118 1.34 3.09 -0.40
C SER A 118 1.17 1.70 -1.01
N TRP A 119 1.22 1.62 -2.34
CA TRP A 119 1.17 0.34 -3.04
C TRP A 119 2.34 -0.60 -2.71
N GLN A 120 3.52 -0.06 -2.37
CA GLN A 120 4.65 -0.90 -1.94
C GLN A 120 4.35 -1.57 -0.61
N SER A 121 3.67 -0.87 0.32
CA SER A 121 3.20 -1.45 1.58
C SER A 121 2.14 -2.52 1.33
N ALA A 122 1.11 -2.21 0.52
CA ALA A 122 0.08 -3.17 0.15
C ALA A 122 0.69 -4.44 -0.47
N LYS A 123 1.62 -4.28 -1.41
CA LYS A 123 2.34 -5.38 -2.04
C LYS A 123 3.15 -6.19 -1.02
N PHE A 124 3.95 -5.53 -0.18
CA PHE A 124 4.76 -6.20 0.83
C PHE A 124 3.90 -7.04 1.78
N TYR A 125 2.81 -6.47 2.30
CA TYR A 125 1.92 -7.21 3.19
C TYR A 125 1.25 -8.38 2.49
N THR A 126 0.81 -8.25 1.24
CA THR A 126 0.30 -9.42 0.49
C THR A 126 1.35 -10.51 0.32
N ASP A 127 2.57 -10.17 -0.09
CA ASP A 127 3.63 -11.16 -0.25
C ASP A 127 3.94 -11.85 1.09
N LEU A 128 4.00 -11.08 2.18
CA LEU A 128 4.26 -11.59 3.54
C LEU A 128 3.14 -12.53 4.00
N PHE A 129 1.88 -12.11 3.90
CA PHE A 129 0.75 -12.92 4.35
C PHE A 129 0.57 -14.20 3.52
N LYS A 130 0.92 -14.18 2.22
CA LYS A 130 1.03 -15.41 1.43
C LYS A 130 2.08 -16.39 1.95
N GLN A 131 3.24 -15.89 2.39
CA GLN A 131 4.24 -16.75 3.04
C GLN A 131 3.72 -17.33 4.36
N LEU A 132 2.82 -16.61 5.05
CA LEU A 132 2.12 -17.07 6.25
C LEU A 132 0.88 -17.94 5.96
N LYS A 133 0.70 -18.39 4.71
CA LYS A 133 -0.43 -19.21 4.25
C LYS A 133 -1.80 -18.54 4.45
N ILE A 134 -1.84 -17.22 4.44
CA ILE A 134 -3.07 -16.42 4.40
C ILE A 134 -3.25 -15.93 2.97
N ASP A 135 -4.24 -16.50 2.27
CA ASP A 135 -4.51 -16.09 0.89
C ASP A 135 -4.97 -14.63 0.87
N SER A 136 -4.30 -13.85 0.02
CA SER A 136 -4.48 -12.42 -0.04
C SER A 136 -4.19 -11.91 -1.45
N ALA A 137 -4.93 -10.88 -1.85
CA ALA A 137 -4.70 -10.14 -3.07
C ALA A 137 -4.20 -8.74 -2.72
N TYR A 138 -3.58 -8.07 -3.69
CA TYR A 138 -3.38 -6.63 -3.63
C TYR A 138 -3.86 -5.95 -4.89
N PHE A 139 -4.29 -4.71 -4.73
CA PHE A 139 -4.61 -3.80 -5.83
C PHE A 139 -4.03 -2.41 -5.55
N TYR A 140 -3.48 -1.77 -6.56
CA TYR A 140 -2.88 -0.44 -6.43
C TYR A 140 -3.25 0.50 -7.58
N GLY A 141 -3.23 1.80 -7.26
CA GLY A 141 -3.78 2.89 -8.08
C GLY A 141 -3.44 2.89 -9.58
N LYS A 142 -4.36 3.47 -10.38
CA LYS A 142 -4.41 3.94 -11.80
C LYS A 142 -3.49 3.38 -12.90
N ARG A 143 -2.33 2.77 -12.60
CA ARG A 143 -1.33 2.32 -13.60
C ARG A 143 -1.74 1.04 -14.31
N ASP A 144 -2.68 0.28 -13.74
CA ASP A 144 -3.23 -0.93 -14.35
C ASP A 144 -4.69 -1.14 -13.93
N GLN A 145 -5.58 -0.25 -14.41
CA GLN A 145 -7.01 -0.31 -14.10
C GLN A 145 -7.64 -1.66 -14.47
N GLU A 146 -7.14 -2.30 -15.53
CA GLU A 146 -7.66 -3.59 -15.96
C GLU A 146 -7.32 -4.70 -14.95
N LYS A 147 -6.07 -4.78 -14.47
CA LYS A 147 -5.75 -5.70 -13.37
C LYS A 147 -6.53 -5.41 -12.11
N GLY A 148 -6.78 -4.13 -11.82
CA GLY A 148 -7.63 -3.71 -10.71
C GLY A 148 -9.05 -4.21 -10.79
N ARG A 149 -9.66 -4.04 -11.97
CA ARG A 149 -11.01 -4.51 -12.25
C ARG A 149 -11.10 -6.04 -12.14
N VAL A 150 -10.12 -6.76 -12.68
CA VAL A 150 -10.07 -8.23 -12.57
C VAL A 150 -9.91 -8.68 -11.11
N ALA A 151 -9.03 -8.04 -10.34
CA ALA A 151 -8.85 -8.36 -8.93
C ALA A 151 -10.11 -8.05 -8.10
N SER A 152 -10.77 -6.93 -8.36
CA SER A 152 -12.01 -6.53 -7.67
C SER A 152 -13.16 -7.47 -8.03
N SER A 153 -13.31 -7.84 -9.32
CA SER A 153 -14.30 -8.83 -9.77
C SER A 153 -14.09 -10.16 -9.05
N LYS A 154 -12.85 -10.66 -9.04
CA LYS A 154 -12.51 -11.89 -8.34
C LYS A 154 -12.83 -11.79 -6.85
N PHE A 155 -12.41 -10.71 -6.19
CA PHE A 155 -12.69 -10.50 -4.77
C PHE A 155 -14.20 -10.48 -4.46
N ASN A 156 -15.02 -9.92 -5.35
CA ASN A 156 -16.47 -9.88 -5.18
C ASN A 156 -17.12 -11.26 -5.35
N GLU A 157 -16.56 -12.10 -6.22
CA GLU A 157 -17.05 -13.47 -6.48
C GLU A 157 -16.74 -14.45 -5.34
N GLU A 158 -15.72 -14.20 -4.52
CA GLU A 158 -15.37 -15.06 -3.38
C GLU A 158 -16.31 -14.80 -2.18
N ASP A 159 -16.58 -15.82 -1.37
CA ASP A 159 -17.36 -15.66 -0.12
C ASP A 159 -16.55 -15.00 1.02
N GLY A 160 -15.22 -15.01 0.89
CA GLY A 160 -14.28 -14.43 1.85
C GLY A 160 -12.92 -14.20 1.20
N GLY A 161 -12.13 -13.29 1.77
CA GLY A 161 -10.82 -12.97 1.22
C GLY A 161 -10.22 -11.70 1.80
N ILE A 162 -8.91 -11.54 1.63
CA ILE A 162 -8.17 -10.38 2.12
C ILE A 162 -7.59 -9.60 0.94
N LEU A 163 -7.92 -8.32 0.84
CA LEU A 163 -7.42 -7.41 -0.19
C LEU A 163 -6.59 -6.29 0.43
N PHE A 164 -5.32 -6.17 0.07
CA PHE A 164 -4.48 -5.04 0.43
C PHE A 164 -4.50 -3.97 -0.67
N THR A 165 -4.60 -2.69 -0.30
CA THR A 165 -4.64 -1.62 -1.31
C THR A 165 -4.12 -0.29 -0.78
N ASP A 166 -3.74 0.62 -1.67
CA ASP A 166 -3.45 2.03 -1.38
C ASP A 166 -4.55 2.98 -1.90
N ILE A 167 -5.68 2.43 -2.30
CA ILE A 167 -6.82 3.15 -2.87
C ILE A 167 -7.95 3.18 -1.82
N PRO A 168 -8.64 4.32 -1.64
CA PRO A 168 -9.84 4.39 -0.81
C PRO A 168 -10.92 3.41 -1.26
N VAL A 169 -11.68 2.83 -0.31
CA VAL A 169 -12.73 1.85 -0.64
C VAL A 169 -13.81 2.41 -1.55
N ALA A 170 -14.13 3.71 -1.45
CA ALA A 170 -15.07 4.37 -2.36
C ALA A 170 -14.65 4.31 -3.84
N ASP A 171 -13.34 4.23 -4.11
CA ASP A 171 -12.77 4.10 -5.45
C ASP A 171 -12.57 2.63 -5.87
N LEU A 172 -12.79 1.68 -4.93
CA LEU A 172 -12.77 0.26 -5.19
C LEU A 172 -14.17 -0.19 -5.61
N GLN A 173 -14.26 -0.92 -6.71
CA GLN A 173 -15.52 -1.56 -7.13
C GLN A 173 -15.72 -2.88 -6.36
N VAL A 174 -15.72 -2.81 -5.03
CA VAL A 174 -15.88 -3.97 -4.12
C VAL A 174 -17.27 -3.96 -3.47
N SER A 175 -17.82 -5.14 -3.19
CA SER A 175 -19.12 -5.31 -2.52
C SER A 175 -19.07 -6.34 -1.40
N ASP A 176 -20.03 -6.23 -0.48
CA ASP A 176 -20.24 -7.18 0.62
C ASP A 176 -19.03 -7.28 1.56
N VAL A 177 -18.31 -6.17 1.73
CA VAL A 177 -17.13 -6.11 2.61
C VAL A 177 -17.58 -6.22 4.06
N ASP A 178 -17.03 -7.16 4.83
CA ASP A 178 -17.30 -7.25 6.27
C ASP A 178 -16.50 -6.21 7.06
N TRP A 179 -15.22 -6.03 6.68
CA TRP A 179 -14.28 -5.17 7.39
C TRP A 179 -13.41 -4.34 6.44
N ILE A 180 -13.29 -3.06 6.74
CA ILE A 180 -12.29 -2.15 6.20
C ILE A 180 -11.32 -1.85 7.33
N VAL A 181 -10.10 -2.38 7.21
CA VAL A 181 -8.99 -2.05 8.09
C VAL A 181 -8.22 -0.91 7.46
N GLN A 182 -8.37 0.30 7.99
CA GLN A 182 -7.48 1.41 7.68
C GLN A 182 -6.20 1.19 8.48
N TYR A 183 -5.29 0.40 7.90
CA TYR A 183 -4.02 0.08 8.53
C TYR A 183 -3.22 1.36 8.73
N ASP A 184 -3.22 2.23 7.71
CA ASP A 184 -2.76 3.61 7.80
C ASP A 184 -3.98 4.54 7.72
N PRO A 185 -4.18 5.47 8.67
CA PRO A 185 -5.34 6.39 8.64
C PRO A 185 -5.31 7.20 7.34
N PRO A 186 -6.41 7.56 6.66
CA PRO A 186 -6.32 8.37 5.44
C PRO A 186 -5.97 9.85 5.73
N ASP A 187 -5.76 10.65 4.68
CA ASP A 187 -5.54 12.12 4.82
C ASP A 187 -6.82 12.93 4.57
N LEU A 188 -7.73 12.47 3.68
CA LEU A 188 -8.93 13.21 3.30
C LEU A 188 -10.19 12.75 4.05
N PRO A 189 -11.10 13.68 4.45
CA PRO A 189 -12.34 13.36 5.15
C PRO A 189 -13.21 12.27 4.52
N GLN A 190 -13.33 12.31 3.19
CA GLN A 190 -14.13 11.36 2.42
C GLN A 190 -13.59 9.92 2.45
N ASP A 191 -12.29 9.75 2.69
CA ASP A 191 -11.64 8.43 2.72
C ASP A 191 -11.82 7.75 4.09
N TYR A 192 -12.26 8.51 5.11
CA TYR A 192 -12.49 7.99 6.46
C TYR A 192 -13.76 7.17 6.52
N THR A 193 -14.75 7.49 5.69
CA THR A 193 -16.10 6.92 5.75
C THR A 193 -16.35 5.94 4.62
N SER A 194 -17.13 4.90 4.91
CA SER A 194 -17.61 3.93 3.93
C SER A 194 -18.96 3.39 4.38
N THR A 195 -19.85 3.13 3.43
CA THR A 195 -21.10 2.39 3.66
C THR A 195 -20.89 0.88 3.61
N GLU A 196 -19.75 0.43 3.09
CA GLU A 196 -19.35 -0.97 3.02
C GLU A 196 -18.70 -1.39 4.35
N GLY A 197 -19.29 -2.37 5.03
CA GLY A 197 -18.68 -3.05 6.17
C GLY A 197 -18.43 -2.18 7.41
N LYS A 198 -17.72 -2.79 8.37
CA LYS A 198 -17.25 -2.12 9.59
C LYS A 198 -15.87 -1.53 9.35
N ILE A 199 -15.63 -0.31 9.82
CA ILE A 199 -14.33 0.35 9.70
C ILE A 199 -13.55 0.18 11.01
N LEU A 200 -12.26 -0.17 10.89
CA LEU A 200 -11.30 -0.20 11.98
C LEU A 200 -10.00 0.49 11.56
N THR A 201 -9.69 1.62 12.19
CA THR A 201 -8.44 2.36 11.96
C THR A 201 -7.41 2.05 13.02
N PHE A 202 -6.19 1.77 12.58
CA PHE A 202 -5.06 1.64 13.49
C PHE A 202 -4.41 3.01 13.61
N LEU A 203 -4.36 3.54 14.84
CA LEU A 203 -3.70 4.80 15.16
C LEU A 203 -2.47 4.51 16.01
N THR A 204 -1.33 5.14 15.72
CA THR A 204 -0.25 5.19 16.70
C THR A 204 -0.61 6.13 17.86
N PRO A 205 0.06 6.05 19.02
CA PRO A 205 -0.14 7.01 20.10
C PRO A 205 0.03 8.48 19.66
N GLU A 206 0.94 8.73 18.72
CA GLU A 206 1.21 10.05 18.15
C GLU A 206 0.07 10.56 17.26
N GLU A 207 -0.70 9.63 16.67
CA GLU A 207 -1.81 9.90 15.75
C GLU A 207 -3.16 10.05 16.47
N LEU A 208 -3.22 9.93 17.79
CA LEU A 208 -4.48 9.95 18.54
C LEU A 208 -5.34 11.21 18.29
N GLN A 209 -4.69 12.34 17.96
CA GLN A 209 -5.35 13.59 17.58
C GLN A 209 -6.23 13.45 16.34
N TYR A 210 -5.98 12.45 15.48
CA TYR A 210 -6.82 12.12 14.34
C TYR A 210 -8.29 11.88 14.71
N VAL A 211 -8.55 11.36 15.92
CA VAL A 211 -9.93 11.16 16.41
C VAL A 211 -10.69 12.48 16.53
N ASN A 212 -10.02 13.59 16.79
CA ASN A 212 -10.67 14.91 16.83
C ASN A 212 -11.10 15.34 15.43
N HIS A 213 -10.27 15.10 14.41
CA HIS A 213 -10.64 15.35 13.01
C HIS A 213 -11.85 14.53 12.56
N LEU A 214 -11.95 13.27 13.00
CA LEU A 214 -13.14 12.44 12.77
C LEU A 214 -14.39 13.05 13.42
N LYS A 215 -14.28 13.56 14.65
CA LYS A 215 -15.39 14.23 15.35
C LYS A 215 -15.80 15.53 14.68
N ASP A 216 -14.84 16.35 14.26
CA ASP A 216 -15.08 17.59 13.53
C ASP A 216 -15.78 17.33 12.19
N ALA A 217 -15.47 16.19 11.55
CA ALA A 217 -16.15 15.67 10.37
C ALA A 217 -17.49 14.98 10.67
N LYS A 218 -17.96 15.01 11.93
CA LYS A 218 -19.21 14.40 12.41
C LYS A 218 -19.27 12.88 12.24
N VAL A 219 -18.12 12.21 12.27
CA VAL A 219 -18.02 10.75 12.23
C VAL A 219 -18.14 10.21 13.65
N ARG A 220 -19.11 9.31 13.88
CA ARG A 220 -19.21 8.60 15.17
C ARG A 220 -18.04 7.66 15.33
N THR A 221 -17.31 7.76 16.42
CA THR A 221 -16.12 6.94 16.69
C THR A 221 -16.34 6.00 17.87
N VAL A 222 -15.76 4.79 17.77
CA VAL A 222 -15.74 3.81 18.86
C VAL A 222 -14.30 3.33 19.06
N GLU A 223 -13.78 3.50 20.27
CA GLU A 223 -12.46 2.96 20.61
C GLU A 223 -12.57 1.46 20.84
N TYR A 224 -11.71 0.69 20.19
CA TYR A 224 -11.48 -0.71 20.43
C TYR A 224 -10.17 -0.89 21.18
N LYS A 225 -10.21 -1.66 22.27
CA LYS A 225 -9.01 -2.04 23.03
C LYS A 225 -8.59 -3.45 22.66
N PHE A 226 -7.28 -3.65 22.57
CA PHE A 226 -6.68 -4.96 22.46
C PHE A 226 -5.68 -5.14 23.60
N GLU A 227 -5.59 -6.37 24.11
CA GLU A 227 -4.66 -6.67 25.17
C GLU A 227 -3.28 -6.95 24.56
N ASN A 228 -2.35 -6.02 24.79
CA ASN A 228 -0.96 -6.11 24.36
C ASN A 228 -0.28 -7.44 24.73
N ASN A 229 -0.67 -8.03 25.86
CA ASN A 229 -0.08 -9.25 26.39
C ASN A 229 -0.54 -10.51 25.65
N LYS A 230 -1.68 -10.41 24.95
CA LYS A 230 -2.28 -11.49 24.17
C LYS A 230 -1.80 -11.50 22.72
N LEU A 231 -1.15 -10.42 22.27
CA LEU A 231 -0.51 -10.43 20.96
C LEU A 231 0.59 -11.47 20.98
N SER A 232 0.48 -12.45 20.10
CA SER A 232 1.46 -13.53 19.91
C SER A 232 2.88 -12.96 19.90
N LYS A 233 3.81 -13.61 20.62
CA LYS A 233 5.25 -13.29 20.60
C LYS A 233 5.93 -13.64 19.26
N GLY A 234 5.19 -13.59 18.15
CA GLY A 234 5.62 -13.97 16.81
C GLY A 234 6.53 -12.96 16.11
N GLU A 235 6.79 -11.80 16.72
CA GLU A 235 7.69 -10.74 16.19
C GLU A 235 9.04 -11.31 15.69
N PRO A 236 9.81 -12.07 16.50
CA PRO A 236 11.10 -12.62 16.04
C PRO A 236 10.98 -13.64 14.90
N GLN A 237 9.84 -14.34 14.81
CA GLN A 237 9.59 -15.30 13.74
C GLN A 237 9.30 -14.58 12.42
N LEU A 238 8.51 -13.50 12.46
CA LEU A 238 8.23 -12.65 11.30
C LEU A 238 9.48 -11.92 10.81
N GLU A 239 10.28 -11.38 11.73
CA GLU A 239 11.58 -10.79 11.40
C GLU A 239 12.50 -11.80 10.72
N LYS A 240 12.64 -12.99 11.29
CA LYS A 240 13.47 -14.07 10.71
C LYS A 240 12.95 -14.54 9.35
N LEU A 241 11.64 -14.60 9.15
CA LEU A 241 11.03 -14.96 7.87
C LEU A 241 11.39 -13.92 6.80
N VAL A 242 11.18 -12.63 7.11
CA VAL A 242 11.48 -11.54 6.18
C VAL A 242 12.98 -11.45 5.92
N SER A 243 13.83 -11.56 6.94
CA SER A 243 15.29 -11.42 6.79
C SER A 243 15.92 -12.53 5.95
N LYS A 244 15.39 -13.76 6.03
CA LYS A 244 15.90 -14.91 5.26
C LYS A 244 15.45 -14.89 3.80
N ASN A 245 14.27 -14.36 3.52
CA ASN A 245 13.74 -14.29 2.17
C ASN A 245 14.18 -12.98 1.48
N HIS A 246 15.16 -13.07 0.57
CA HIS A 246 15.71 -11.91 -0.13
C HIS A 246 14.65 -11.03 -0.82
N TYR A 247 13.63 -11.67 -1.41
CA TYR A 247 12.54 -10.96 -2.08
C TYR A 247 11.67 -10.19 -1.08
N LEU A 248 11.25 -10.85 0.00
CA LEU A 248 10.47 -10.21 1.06
C LEU A 248 11.26 -9.10 1.75
N HIS A 249 12.52 -9.33 2.11
CA HIS A 249 13.38 -8.31 2.72
C HIS A 249 13.51 -7.07 1.83
N THR A 250 13.74 -7.26 0.54
CA THR A 250 13.82 -6.15 -0.41
C THR A 250 12.48 -5.41 -0.55
N SER A 251 11.37 -6.14 -0.53
CA SER A 251 10.01 -5.59 -0.55
C SER A 251 9.73 -4.78 0.72
N ALA A 252 10.09 -5.31 1.90
CA ALA A 252 9.97 -4.64 3.20
C ALA A 252 10.70 -3.31 3.22
N ILE A 253 11.96 -3.26 2.77
CA ILE A 253 12.74 -2.01 2.70
C ILE A 253 12.07 -0.97 1.79
N LYS A 254 11.51 -1.39 0.65
CA LYS A 254 10.80 -0.50 -0.27
C LYS A 254 9.49 0.00 0.36
N ALA A 255 8.75 -0.88 1.01
CA ALA A 255 7.52 -0.56 1.73
C ALA A 255 7.79 0.46 2.84
N TYR A 256 8.74 0.17 3.75
CA TYR A 256 9.17 1.07 4.82
C TYR A 256 9.55 2.47 4.31
N ARG A 257 10.38 2.56 3.27
CA ARG A 257 10.74 3.86 2.67
C ARG A 257 9.52 4.58 2.09
N SER A 258 8.64 3.87 1.40
CA SER A 258 7.44 4.46 0.82
C SER A 258 6.43 4.90 1.88
N TYR A 259 6.33 4.17 3.00
CA TYR A 259 5.51 4.54 4.14
C TYR A 259 5.98 5.86 4.73
N MET A 260 7.28 5.98 5.03
CA MET A 260 7.86 7.18 5.60
C MET A 260 7.71 8.40 4.68
N LEU A 261 7.89 8.22 3.36
CA LEU A 261 7.64 9.26 2.38
C LEU A 261 6.16 9.65 2.30
N ALA A 262 5.25 8.68 2.31
CA ALA A 262 3.80 8.95 2.30
C ALA A 262 3.39 9.67 3.59
N TYR A 263 3.93 9.27 4.73
CA TYR A 263 3.69 9.91 6.02
C TYR A 263 4.08 11.39 6.02
N ASP A 264 5.28 11.67 5.51
CA ASP A 264 5.79 13.03 5.36
C ASP A 264 5.06 13.85 4.28
N GLN A 265 4.31 13.21 3.38
CA GLN A 265 3.52 13.92 2.37
C GLN A 265 2.10 14.26 2.80
N ARG A 266 1.62 13.70 3.92
CA ARG A 266 0.27 13.98 4.44
C ARG A 266 0.10 15.44 4.83
N SER A 267 -1.10 15.97 4.60
CA SER A 267 -1.42 17.38 4.82
C SER A 267 -1.67 17.73 6.29
N MET A 268 -2.27 16.84 7.08
CA MET A 268 -2.52 17.05 8.52
C MET A 268 -1.23 16.90 9.36
N LYS A 269 -0.38 17.93 9.38
CA LYS A 269 0.92 17.93 10.10
C LYS A 269 0.83 17.96 11.62
N ASP A 270 -0.33 18.33 12.16
CA ASP A 270 -0.65 18.24 13.59
C ASP A 270 -0.83 16.78 14.05
N VAL A 271 -1.26 15.90 13.14
CA VAL A 271 -1.39 14.45 13.34
C VAL A 271 -0.15 13.71 12.81
N PHE A 272 0.19 13.91 11.54
CA PHE A 272 1.21 13.18 10.81
C PHE A 272 2.52 13.99 10.74
N ASN A 273 3.30 13.89 11.81
CA ASN A 273 4.60 14.54 11.91
C ASN A 273 5.73 13.49 11.91
N VAL A 274 6.51 13.45 10.83
CA VAL A 274 7.61 12.49 10.65
C VAL A 274 8.71 12.65 11.70
N ASP A 275 8.94 13.87 12.20
CA ASP A 275 9.97 14.16 13.21
C ASP A 275 9.60 13.59 14.58
N ARG A 276 8.32 13.25 14.80
CA ARG A 276 7.82 12.65 16.05
C ARG A 276 7.78 11.12 15.99
N LEU A 277 8.05 10.51 14.83
CA LEU A 277 7.98 9.06 14.70
C LEU A 277 9.18 8.38 15.34
N ASP A 278 8.90 7.30 16.09
CA ASP A 278 9.93 6.31 16.40
C ASP A 278 10.24 5.50 15.14
N VAL A 279 11.28 5.93 14.45
CA VAL A 279 11.77 5.33 13.20
C VAL A 279 12.10 3.84 13.37
N LEU A 280 12.62 3.44 14.54
CA LEU A 280 12.96 2.04 14.79
C LEU A 280 11.68 1.22 14.98
N ALA A 281 10.72 1.71 15.76
CA ALA A 281 9.44 1.04 15.94
C ALA A 281 8.65 0.92 14.62
N VAL A 282 8.72 1.93 13.75
CA VAL A 282 8.16 1.84 12.40
C VAL A 282 8.90 0.78 11.57
N ALA A 283 10.23 0.73 11.63
CA ALA A 283 10.99 -0.29 10.91
C ALA A 283 10.64 -1.72 11.37
N THR A 284 10.45 -1.92 12.67
CA THR A 284 9.97 -3.18 13.26
C THR A 284 8.61 -3.58 12.70
N SER A 285 7.70 -2.64 12.44
CA SER A 285 6.39 -2.96 11.82
C SER A 285 6.50 -3.47 10.38
N PHE A 286 7.65 -3.32 9.73
CA PHE A 286 7.98 -3.91 8.43
C PHE A 286 8.95 -5.10 8.55
N CYS A 287 9.17 -5.62 9.76
CA CYS A 287 10.12 -6.70 10.05
C CYS A 287 11.59 -6.34 9.74
N ILE A 288 11.98 -5.08 9.94
CA ILE A 288 13.34 -4.58 9.67
C ILE A 288 14.01 -4.21 11.00
N SER A 289 15.05 -4.96 11.38
CA SER A 289 15.80 -4.69 12.62
C SER A 289 16.85 -3.57 12.46
N ASN A 290 17.30 -3.28 11.23
CA ASN A 290 18.26 -2.21 10.94
C ASN A 290 17.74 -1.30 9.80
N PRO A 291 16.98 -0.24 10.13
CA PRO A 291 16.37 0.60 9.11
C PRO A 291 17.42 1.33 8.26
N PRO A 292 17.23 1.41 6.94
CA PRO A 292 18.04 2.30 6.12
C PRO A 292 17.79 3.76 6.53
N LYS A 293 18.83 4.59 6.48
CA LYS A 293 18.68 6.05 6.63
C LYS A 293 17.71 6.57 5.57
N ILE A 294 16.70 7.29 6.02
CA ILE A 294 15.79 8.03 5.16
C ILE A 294 16.22 9.48 5.26
N THR A 295 16.57 10.07 4.12
CA THR A 295 16.78 11.51 4.02
C THR A 295 15.44 12.11 3.56
N PRO A 296 14.74 12.88 4.41
CA PRO A 296 13.65 13.74 3.95
C PRO A 296 14.22 14.70 2.90
N LYS A 297 13.42 15.02 1.88
CA LYS A 297 13.82 15.97 0.84
C LYS A 297 13.53 17.40 1.26
#